data_AF-A0A817BE81-F1
#
_entry.id   AF-A0A817BE81-F1
#
_cell.length_a   1.000
_cell.length_b   1.000
_cell.length_c   1.000
_cell.angle_alpha   90.00
_cell.angle_beta   90.00
_cell.angle_gamma   90.00
#
_symmetry.space_group_name_H-M   'P 1'
#
loop_
_entity.id
_entity.type
_entity.pdbx_description
1 polymer ?
#
loop_
_entity_poly.entity_id
_entity_poly.type
_entity_poly.pdbx_seq_one_letter_code
_entity_poly.pdbx_strand_id
1 'polypeptide(L)'
;MARWLLQILIISSLHLISLSSQKETRFVFEDFLDQEDLYLDASAKVHPNGILQLTNTSKYQIGHAFYDKPLELGSSFSTHFVCVLVKKQNIEGGHGIAFIVSPSMDFSHAQPTRYLGAFDASTLESPSSHVLAVELDTIWNPEYNDIKGKNHVGIDVNSPKSVAVAPNHFSHPASYYSDIERKNESMNLLSGEPIQVWVDYEGTVLNVSIAPLKVKKPSRPLLSHPISLSDIFPNISKLYVGFSASTGNAVSDQYIMWWSFSTDRGSLQRLDTSRLVELPYPTGTDKKLLALFIILFGCLAIVVSAILA
;
A
#
# COMPACT_ATOMS: atom_id res chain seq x y z
N MET A 1 4.72 -61.61 3.77
CA MET A 1 5.47 -60.36 3.44
C MET A 1 4.66 -59.36 2.63
N ALA A 2 3.93 -59.76 1.58
CA ALA A 2 3.21 -58.83 0.69
C ALA A 2 2.12 -57.96 1.37
N ARG A 3 1.37 -58.47 2.37
CA ARG A 3 0.33 -57.69 3.07
C ARG A 3 0.89 -56.53 3.91
N TRP A 4 2.05 -56.72 4.52
CA TRP A 4 2.71 -55.70 5.34
C TRP A 4 3.30 -54.58 4.47
N LEU A 5 3.85 -54.93 3.30
CA LEU A 5 4.33 -53.94 2.31
C LEU A 5 3.17 -53.08 1.77
N LEU A 6 2.01 -53.68 1.49
CA LEU A 6 0.83 -52.94 1.03
C LEU A 6 0.31 -51.97 2.10
N GLN A 7 0.30 -52.38 3.38
CA GLN A 7 -0.09 -51.51 4.49
C GLN A 7 0.89 -50.36 4.70
N ILE A 8 2.20 -50.61 4.61
CA ILE A 8 3.22 -49.55 4.67
C ILE A 8 3.07 -48.58 3.49
N LEU A 9 2.79 -49.08 2.28
CA LEU A 9 2.57 -48.24 1.09
C LEU A 9 1.28 -47.41 1.20
N ILE A 10 0.21 -47.96 1.79
CA ILE A 10 -1.05 -47.24 2.05
C ILE A 10 -0.84 -46.17 3.14
N ILE A 11 -0.12 -46.49 4.22
CA ILE A 11 0.18 -45.53 5.28
C ILE A 11 1.13 -44.43 4.77
N SER A 12 2.14 -44.77 3.95
CA SER A 12 3.04 -43.77 3.37
C SER A 12 2.34 -42.93 2.31
N SER A 13 1.42 -43.50 1.52
CA SER A 13 0.61 -42.73 0.57
C SER A 13 -0.43 -41.85 1.27
N LEU A 14 -1.01 -42.28 2.40
CA LEU A 14 -1.86 -41.43 3.24
C LEU A 14 -1.07 -40.29 3.91
N HIS A 15 0.19 -40.51 4.30
CA HIS A 15 1.09 -39.46 4.78
C HIS A 15 1.56 -38.52 3.66
N LEU A 16 1.74 -39.03 2.44
CA LEU A 16 2.04 -38.22 1.25
C LEU A 16 0.84 -37.41 0.76
N ILE A 17 -0.40 -37.90 0.93
CA ILE A 17 -1.63 -37.14 0.65
C ILE A 17 -1.88 -36.07 1.72
N SER A 18 -1.27 -36.21 2.90
CA SER A 18 -1.15 -35.15 3.92
C SER A 18 0.01 -34.17 3.63
N LEU A 19 0.43 -34.04 2.36
CA LEU A 19 1.14 -32.84 1.89
C LEU A 19 0.26 -31.63 2.25
N SER A 20 0.70 -30.92 3.29
CA SER A 20 0.12 -29.70 3.85
C SER A 20 -0.66 -28.89 2.83
N SER A 21 -1.99 -29.09 2.77
CA SER A 21 -2.87 -28.06 2.24
C SER A 21 -2.87 -26.96 3.29
N GLN A 22 -1.91 -26.04 3.19
CA GLN A 22 -1.99 -24.79 3.92
C GLN A 22 -3.28 -24.15 3.46
N LYS A 23 -4.22 -23.95 4.38
CA LYS A 23 -5.55 -23.45 4.03
C LYS A 23 -5.36 -22.04 3.47
N GLU A 24 -5.65 -21.88 2.19
CA GLU A 24 -5.58 -20.59 1.52
C GLU A 24 -6.42 -19.58 2.30
N THR A 25 -5.79 -18.47 2.70
CA THR A 25 -6.49 -17.36 3.32
C THR A 25 -6.55 -16.22 2.32
N ARG A 26 -7.78 -15.77 2.05
CA ARG A 26 -8.07 -14.65 1.15
C ARG A 26 -9.15 -13.77 1.75
N PHE A 27 -9.04 -12.47 1.58
CA PHE A 27 -10.07 -11.51 1.95
C PHE A 27 -10.09 -10.32 0.99
N VAL A 28 -11.22 -9.63 0.98
CA VAL A 28 -11.40 -8.38 0.26
C VAL A 28 -12.22 -7.42 1.11
N PHE A 29 -11.74 -6.19 1.22
CA PHE A 29 -12.48 -5.03 1.68
C PHE A 29 -12.82 -4.19 0.44
N GLU A 30 -14.01 -4.44 -0.11
CA GLU A 30 -14.56 -3.65 -1.23
C GLU A 30 -14.85 -2.20 -0.78
N ASP A 31 -15.27 -2.09 0.49
CA ASP A 31 -15.31 -0.92 1.34
C ASP A 31 -14.97 -1.39 2.78
N PHE A 32 -14.95 -0.47 3.74
CA PHE A 32 -14.61 -0.76 5.13
C PHE A 32 -15.80 -0.59 6.10
N LEU A 33 -17.05 -0.58 5.59
CA LEU A 33 -18.25 -0.41 6.43
C LEU A 33 -18.44 -1.58 7.39
N ASP A 34 -18.21 -2.79 6.89
CA ASP A 34 -18.14 -4.00 7.71
C ASP A 34 -16.74 -4.13 8.34
N GLN A 35 -16.70 -4.06 9.66
CA GLN A 35 -15.45 -4.04 10.44
C GLN A 35 -15.27 -5.32 11.26
N GLU A 36 -16.03 -6.40 10.99
CA GLU A 36 -15.93 -7.66 11.74
C GLU A 36 -14.49 -8.20 11.80
N ASP A 37 -13.74 -8.06 10.70
CA ASP A 37 -12.37 -8.55 10.54
C ASP A 37 -11.31 -7.42 10.49
N LEU A 38 -11.66 -6.22 10.96
CA LEU A 38 -10.84 -5.01 10.85
C LEU A 38 -10.49 -4.46 12.24
N TYR A 39 -9.22 -4.51 12.59
CA TYR A 39 -8.68 -3.84 13.77
C TYR A 39 -8.20 -2.43 13.40
N LEU A 40 -8.63 -1.42 14.15
CA LEU A 40 -8.23 -0.02 13.96
C LEU A 40 -7.55 0.50 15.24
N ASP A 41 -6.45 1.22 15.08
CA ASP A 41 -5.72 1.84 16.19
C ASP A 41 -5.30 3.29 15.90
N ALA A 42 -5.02 4.02 16.98
CA ALA A 42 -4.60 5.41 17.00
C ALA A 42 -5.57 6.34 16.25
N SER A 43 -5.14 7.03 15.18
CA SER A 43 -6.02 7.95 14.44
C SER A 43 -6.90 7.29 13.38
N ALA A 44 -6.75 5.98 13.13
CA ALA A 44 -7.45 5.32 12.05
C ALA A 44 -8.96 5.23 12.32
N LYS A 45 -9.77 5.48 11.28
CA LYS A 45 -11.22 5.41 11.34
C LYS A 45 -11.84 5.15 9.98
N VAL A 46 -13.02 4.56 9.98
CA VAL A 46 -13.84 4.41 8.76
C VAL A 46 -14.86 5.54 8.67
N HIS A 47 -14.95 6.16 7.50
CA HIS A 47 -15.97 7.17 7.20
C HIS A 47 -17.31 6.54 6.82
N PRO A 48 -18.45 7.23 6.95
CA PRO A 48 -19.77 6.70 6.60
C PRO A 48 -19.94 6.26 5.14
N ASN A 49 -19.05 6.69 4.24
CA ASN A 49 -19.00 6.26 2.85
C ASN A 49 -18.12 5.02 2.62
N GLY A 50 -17.65 4.37 3.69
CA GLY A 50 -16.89 3.13 3.63
C GLY A 50 -15.39 3.29 3.36
N ILE A 51 -14.85 4.51 3.40
CA ILE A 51 -13.42 4.76 3.19
C ILE A 51 -12.67 4.72 4.52
N LEU A 52 -11.58 3.96 4.57
CA LEU A 52 -10.66 3.93 5.70
C LEU A 52 -9.72 5.13 5.63
N GLN A 53 -9.74 5.98 6.66
CA GLN A 53 -8.76 7.05 6.87
C GLN A 53 -7.77 6.63 7.95
N LEU A 54 -6.49 6.53 7.61
CA LEU A 54 -5.44 6.22 8.58
C LEU A 54 -5.04 7.47 9.37
N THR A 55 -4.77 8.57 8.68
CA THR A 55 -4.43 9.86 9.29
C THR A 55 -5.17 11.01 8.62
N ASN A 56 -5.26 12.13 9.33
CA ASN A 56 -5.78 13.38 8.79
C ASN A 56 -4.73 14.48 8.86
N THR A 57 -5.09 15.68 8.44
CA THR A 57 -4.20 16.85 8.42
C THR A 57 -3.79 17.43 9.79
N SER A 58 -3.95 16.68 10.88
CA SER A 58 -3.39 17.00 12.20
C SER A 58 -1.92 16.60 12.26
N LYS A 59 -1.13 17.31 13.07
CA LYS A 59 0.31 17.06 13.19
C LYS A 59 0.60 15.86 14.10
N TYR A 60 1.70 15.17 13.82
CA TYR A 60 2.26 14.11 14.67
C TYR A 60 1.27 12.97 15.00
N GLN A 61 0.42 12.61 14.04
CA GLN A 61 -0.46 11.45 14.17
C GLN A 61 0.23 10.17 13.68
N ILE A 62 -0.20 9.05 14.25
CA ILE A 62 -0.04 7.72 13.69
C ILE A 62 -1.43 7.10 13.55
N GLY A 63 -1.62 6.23 12.58
CA GLY A 63 -2.85 5.46 12.43
C GLY A 63 -2.57 4.09 11.84
N HIS A 64 -3.30 3.10 12.34
CA HIS A 64 -3.11 1.72 11.92
C HIS A 64 -4.43 1.02 11.64
N ALA A 65 -4.40 0.14 10.65
CA ALA A 65 -5.53 -0.72 10.33
C ALA A 65 -5.02 -2.10 9.92
N PHE A 66 -5.56 -3.16 10.52
CA PHE A 66 -5.13 -4.53 10.26
C PHE A 66 -6.30 -5.44 9.95
N TYR A 67 -6.02 -6.46 9.13
CA TYR A 67 -6.84 -7.66 9.13
C TYR A 67 -6.61 -8.38 10.45
N ASP A 68 -7.67 -8.54 11.24
CA ASP A 68 -7.53 -8.92 12.65
C ASP A 68 -7.32 -10.42 12.91
N LYS A 69 -7.43 -11.24 11.86
CA LYS A 69 -7.17 -12.69 11.94
C LYS A 69 -5.71 -12.98 11.61
N PRO A 70 -5.03 -13.82 12.42
CA PRO A 70 -3.65 -14.21 12.16
C PRO A 70 -3.54 -15.03 10.88
N LEU A 71 -2.46 -14.78 10.13
CA LEU A 71 -2.14 -15.42 8.86
C LEU A 71 -0.90 -16.29 9.00
N GLU A 72 -0.94 -17.47 8.39
CA GLU A 72 0.23 -18.30 8.17
C GLU A 72 0.76 -18.03 6.76
N LEU A 73 1.74 -17.12 6.65
CA LEU A 73 2.33 -16.81 5.35
C LEU A 73 3.23 -17.98 4.92
N GLY A 74 2.85 -18.62 3.82
CA GLY A 74 3.62 -19.71 3.21
C GLY A 74 4.79 -19.19 2.37
N SER A 75 5.06 -19.88 1.26
CA SER A 75 6.08 -19.44 0.30
C SER A 75 5.65 -18.28 -0.58
N SER A 76 4.40 -17.82 -0.48
CA SER A 76 3.87 -16.74 -1.30
C SER A 76 2.82 -15.92 -0.55
N PHE A 77 2.65 -14.67 -0.95
CA PHE A 77 1.43 -13.91 -0.72
C PHE A 77 1.31 -12.82 -1.77
N SER A 78 0.10 -12.34 -2.01
CA SER A 78 -0.16 -11.17 -2.81
C SER A 78 -1.14 -10.25 -2.10
N THR A 79 -0.89 -8.95 -2.17
CA THR A 79 -1.84 -7.92 -1.77
C THR A 79 -1.98 -6.89 -2.88
N HIS A 80 -3.19 -6.37 -3.04
CA HIS A 80 -3.50 -5.26 -3.91
C HIS A 80 -4.38 -4.30 -3.12
N PHE A 81 -4.02 -3.02 -3.11
CA PHE A 81 -4.82 -2.01 -2.46
C PHE A 81 -4.83 -0.71 -3.26
N VAL A 82 -5.87 0.09 -3.03
CA VAL A 82 -6.00 1.44 -3.59
C VAL A 82 -5.89 2.43 -2.44
N CYS A 83 -4.93 3.33 -2.53
CA CYS A 83 -4.72 4.38 -1.55
C CYS A 83 -4.77 5.78 -2.17
N VAL A 84 -4.99 6.78 -1.33
CA VAL A 84 -4.95 8.20 -1.70
C VAL A 84 -4.26 8.99 -0.61
N LEU A 85 -3.30 9.84 -0.99
CA LEU A 85 -2.70 10.80 -0.09
C LEU A 85 -3.03 12.22 -0.58
N VAL A 86 -3.78 12.96 0.24
CA VAL A 86 -4.28 14.30 -0.09
C VAL A 86 -3.62 15.31 0.84
N LYS A 87 -2.80 16.21 0.28
CA LYS A 87 -2.29 17.36 1.03
C LYS A 87 -3.25 18.53 0.97
N LYS A 88 -3.26 19.35 2.02
CA LYS A 88 -3.93 20.66 1.99
C LYS A 88 -3.15 21.62 1.09
N GLN A 89 -3.88 22.50 0.40
CA GLN A 89 -3.27 23.55 -0.41
C GLN A 89 -2.38 24.44 0.46
N ASN A 90 -1.19 24.78 -0.04
CA ASN A 90 -0.18 25.59 0.66
C ASN A 90 0.36 24.98 1.97
N ILE A 91 0.11 23.69 2.22
CA ILE A 91 0.71 22.93 3.32
C ILE A 91 1.63 21.87 2.71
N GLU A 92 2.78 21.65 3.36
CA GLU A 92 3.67 20.54 3.01
C GLU A 92 2.96 19.22 3.32
N GLY A 93 2.90 18.32 2.33
CA GLY A 93 2.24 17.02 2.47
C GLY A 93 3.20 15.98 3.05
N GLY A 94 2.74 15.19 4.02
CA GLY A 94 3.56 14.18 4.69
C GLY A 94 2.77 13.31 5.67
N HIS A 95 3.33 12.21 6.18
CA HIS A 95 4.64 11.64 5.84
C HIS A 95 4.53 10.47 4.86
N GLY A 96 3.54 9.58 5.00
CA GLY A 96 3.35 8.47 4.08
C GLY A 96 2.48 7.36 4.66
N ILE A 97 2.22 6.35 3.83
CA ILE A 97 1.50 5.11 4.19
C ILE A 97 2.49 3.95 4.00
N ALA A 98 2.42 2.93 4.85
CA ALA A 98 3.12 1.66 4.63
C ALA A 98 2.14 0.48 4.71
N PHE A 99 2.26 -0.47 3.79
CA PHE A 99 1.72 -1.82 3.99
C PHE A 99 2.70 -2.60 4.85
N ILE A 100 2.20 -3.25 5.90
CA ILE A 100 3.05 -3.89 6.91
C ILE A 100 2.70 -5.36 7.10
N VAL A 101 3.73 -6.15 7.38
CA VAL A 101 3.66 -7.53 7.87
C VAL A 101 4.41 -7.60 9.19
N SER A 102 3.78 -8.13 10.24
CA SER A 102 4.36 -8.15 11.59
C SER A 102 3.76 -9.26 12.47
N PRO A 103 4.43 -9.68 13.56
CA PRO A 103 3.89 -10.68 14.49
C PRO A 103 2.80 -10.16 15.43
N SER A 104 2.55 -8.85 15.43
CA SER A 104 1.62 -8.18 16.36
C SER A 104 0.91 -7.02 15.65
N MET A 105 -0.32 -6.73 16.04
CA MET A 105 -1.03 -5.50 15.65
C MET A 105 -0.79 -4.34 16.62
N ASP A 106 -0.06 -4.57 17.73
CA ASP A 106 0.30 -3.55 18.71
C ASP A 106 1.52 -2.73 18.25
N PHE A 107 1.25 -1.50 17.83
CA PHE A 107 2.26 -0.51 17.43
C PHE A 107 2.33 0.67 18.41
N SER A 108 2.02 0.46 19.69
CA SER A 108 2.11 1.50 20.74
C SER A 108 3.50 2.11 20.92
N HIS A 109 4.55 1.39 20.51
CA HIS A 109 5.94 1.87 20.51
C HIS A 109 6.24 2.81 19.33
N ALA A 110 5.46 2.73 18.25
CA ALA A 110 5.76 3.40 17.01
C ALA A 110 5.59 4.92 17.10
N GLN A 111 6.38 5.62 16.31
CA GLN A 111 6.47 7.07 16.33
C GLN A 111 5.95 7.70 15.03
N PRO A 112 5.46 8.95 15.08
CA PRO A 112 5.06 9.68 13.88
C PRO A 112 6.27 10.10 13.04
N THR A 113 6.03 10.86 11.97
CA THR A 113 7.07 11.45 11.10
C THR A 113 7.78 10.42 10.20
N ARG A 114 9.12 10.41 10.22
CA ARG A 114 10.01 9.56 9.42
C ARG A 114 9.90 8.06 9.73
N TYR A 115 9.15 7.70 10.78
CA TYR A 115 8.97 6.31 11.20
C TYR A 115 7.67 5.69 10.69
N LEU A 116 6.86 6.46 9.95
CA LEU A 116 5.62 6.02 9.30
C LEU A 116 4.60 5.33 10.20
N GLY A 117 4.68 5.55 11.52
CA GLY A 117 3.89 4.82 12.49
C GLY A 117 4.20 3.31 12.53
N ALA A 118 5.26 2.83 11.88
CA ALA A 118 5.68 1.42 11.92
C ALA A 118 6.93 1.19 12.79
N PHE A 119 7.72 2.24 12.99
CA PHE A 119 9.02 2.15 13.65
C PHE A 119 9.18 3.22 14.75
N ASP A 120 10.32 3.22 15.43
CA ASP A 120 10.71 4.25 16.39
C ASP A 120 12.21 4.56 16.29
N ALA A 121 12.69 5.54 17.07
CA ALA A 121 14.10 5.89 17.08
C ALA A 121 15.05 4.74 17.48
N SER A 122 14.59 3.80 18.32
CA SER A 122 15.41 2.67 18.80
C SER A 122 15.61 1.59 17.74
N THR A 123 14.68 1.46 16.79
CA THR A 123 14.79 0.50 15.67
C THR A 123 16.00 0.74 14.76
N LEU A 124 16.52 1.98 14.71
CA LEU A 124 17.75 2.30 13.98
C LEU A 124 19.01 1.70 14.65
N GLU A 125 18.99 1.57 15.97
CA GLU A 125 20.12 1.11 16.78
C GLU A 125 20.07 -0.40 17.06
N SER A 126 18.86 -0.98 17.09
CA SER A 126 18.64 -2.43 17.30
C SER A 126 17.44 -2.94 16.48
N PRO A 127 17.67 -3.49 15.26
CA PRO A 127 16.61 -3.99 14.41
C PRO A 127 16.04 -5.31 14.95
N SER A 128 15.07 -5.20 15.85
CA SER A 128 14.34 -6.32 16.47
C SER A 128 12.81 -6.15 16.41
N SER A 129 12.33 -5.16 15.65
CA SER A 129 10.89 -4.88 15.55
C SER A 129 10.10 -5.97 14.84
N HIS A 130 10.76 -6.86 14.08
CA HIS A 130 10.12 -7.90 13.29
C HIS A 130 9.00 -7.30 12.42
N VAL A 131 9.36 -6.33 11.59
CA VAL A 131 8.44 -5.64 10.68
C VAL A 131 9.03 -5.67 9.28
N LEU A 132 8.23 -6.15 8.33
CA LEU A 132 8.43 -5.91 6.91
C LEU A 132 7.43 -4.84 6.48
N ALA A 133 7.92 -3.76 5.86
CA ALA A 133 7.05 -2.72 5.33
C ALA A 133 7.33 -2.45 3.86
N VAL A 134 6.27 -2.11 3.12
CA VAL A 134 6.35 -1.46 1.81
C VAL A 134 5.81 -0.06 1.96
N GLU A 135 6.70 0.92 1.96
CA GLU A 135 6.37 2.32 2.20
C GLU A 135 6.10 3.11 0.93
N LEU A 136 5.16 4.04 1.03
CA LEU A 136 4.89 5.13 0.10
C LEU A 136 5.25 6.43 0.82
N ASP A 137 6.54 6.77 0.81
CA ASP A 137 7.06 7.94 1.49
C ASP A 137 6.96 9.19 0.62
N THR A 138 6.52 10.28 1.22
CA THR A 138 6.30 11.57 0.58
C THR A 138 7.27 12.66 1.06
N ILE A 139 8.08 12.36 2.07
CA ILE A 139 9.04 13.27 2.67
C ILE A 139 10.46 12.80 2.36
N TRP A 140 11.34 13.79 2.19
CA TRP A 140 12.77 13.54 2.02
C TRP A 140 13.45 13.56 3.39
N ASN A 141 13.98 12.41 3.82
CA ASN A 141 14.80 12.27 5.01
C ASN A 141 16.28 12.07 4.64
N PRO A 142 17.14 13.12 4.73
CA PRO A 142 18.55 13.03 4.32
C PRO A 142 19.33 11.96 5.09
N GLU A 143 18.98 11.70 6.34
CA GLU A 143 19.55 10.65 7.19
C GLU A 143 19.30 9.22 6.67
N TYR A 144 18.28 9.02 5.83
CA TYR A 144 17.94 7.72 5.24
C TYR A 144 18.46 7.56 3.81
N ASN A 145 19.23 8.55 3.32
CA ASN A 145 19.73 8.64 1.94
C ASN A 145 18.62 8.82 0.90
N ASP A 146 17.49 9.40 1.30
CA ASP A 146 16.42 9.73 0.38
C ASP A 146 16.87 10.76 -0.66
N ILE A 147 16.24 10.71 -1.82
CA ILE A 147 16.54 11.63 -2.91
C ILE A 147 15.82 12.95 -2.65
N LYS A 148 16.60 14.03 -2.54
CA LYS A 148 16.09 15.36 -2.22
C LYS A 148 14.93 15.79 -3.10
N GLY A 149 13.82 16.16 -2.45
CA GLY A 149 12.62 16.70 -3.11
C GLY A 149 11.83 15.67 -3.92
N LYS A 150 11.96 14.38 -3.59
CA LYS A 150 11.26 13.30 -4.26
C LYS A 150 10.55 12.42 -3.23
N ASN A 151 9.32 12.04 -3.56
CA ASN A 151 8.61 10.94 -2.92
C ASN A 151 9.10 9.59 -3.51
N HIS A 152 9.05 8.52 -2.73
CA HIS A 152 9.56 7.20 -3.13
C HIS A 152 8.68 6.05 -2.67
N VAL A 153 8.99 4.87 -3.22
CA VAL A 153 8.50 3.60 -2.70
C VAL A 153 9.71 2.81 -2.20
N GLY A 154 9.60 2.29 -0.99
CA GLY A 154 10.66 1.59 -0.28
C GLY A 154 10.23 0.20 0.20
N ILE A 155 11.22 -0.66 0.46
CA ILE A 155 11.05 -1.90 1.23
C ILE A 155 11.89 -1.76 2.48
N ASP A 156 11.24 -1.87 3.63
CA ASP A 156 11.84 -1.69 4.95
C ASP A 156 11.83 -3.00 5.71
N VAL A 157 12.94 -3.29 6.39
CA VAL A 157 13.10 -4.49 7.20
C VAL A 157 13.65 -4.09 8.56
N ASN A 158 12.80 -4.20 9.58
CA ASN A 158 13.11 -3.93 10.98
C ASN A 158 13.65 -2.51 11.28
N SER A 159 13.56 -1.59 10.33
CA SER A 159 14.13 -0.24 10.40
C SER A 159 13.43 0.68 9.40
N PRO A 160 13.21 1.97 9.71
CA PRO A 160 12.63 2.95 8.77
C PRO A 160 13.58 3.30 7.61
N LYS A 161 14.81 2.79 7.60
CA LYS A 161 15.73 2.96 6.49
C LYS A 161 15.57 1.78 5.53
N SER A 162 15.02 2.04 4.35
CA SER A 162 14.75 1.00 3.35
C SER A 162 16.00 0.21 2.96
N VAL A 163 15.83 -1.11 2.85
CA VAL A 163 16.82 -2.02 2.25
C VAL A 163 16.76 -1.98 0.72
N ALA A 164 15.66 -1.50 0.15
CA ALA A 164 15.53 -1.24 -1.28
C ALA A 164 14.65 -0.01 -1.54
N VAL A 165 15.14 0.87 -2.41
CA VAL A 165 14.40 2.01 -2.98
C VAL A 165 14.50 1.90 -4.50
N ALA A 166 13.45 2.30 -5.23
CA ALA A 166 13.34 2.06 -6.68
C ALA A 166 14.60 2.49 -7.45
N PRO A 167 15.34 1.59 -8.14
CA PRO A 167 16.73 1.87 -8.47
C PRO A 167 17.00 2.60 -9.78
N ASN A 168 16.05 3.17 -10.51
CA ASN A 168 16.26 3.13 -11.98
C ASN A 168 16.71 4.42 -12.66
N HIS A 169 16.41 5.61 -12.15
CA HIS A 169 17.07 6.85 -12.56
C HIS A 169 16.86 7.84 -11.42
N PHE A 170 17.93 8.50 -10.95
CA PHE A 170 17.98 9.51 -9.87
C PHE A 170 16.94 10.66 -9.95
N SER A 171 15.99 10.60 -10.87
CA SER A 171 14.95 11.59 -11.11
C SER A 171 13.59 11.26 -10.47
N HIS A 172 13.15 9.99 -10.39
CA HIS A 172 11.78 9.63 -9.98
C HIS A 172 11.66 8.27 -9.24
N PRO A 173 11.90 8.25 -7.92
CA PRO A 173 11.83 7.05 -7.09
C PRO A 173 10.42 6.44 -6.96
N ALA A 174 9.36 7.25 -7.04
CA ALA A 174 8.02 6.75 -7.30
C ALA A 174 7.71 6.84 -8.80
N SER A 175 7.58 5.69 -9.46
CA SER A 175 7.23 5.60 -10.86
C SER A 175 6.56 4.26 -11.17
N TYR A 176 6.00 4.15 -12.38
CA TYR A 176 5.47 2.89 -12.89
C TYR A 176 5.95 2.65 -14.33
N TYR A 177 6.13 1.39 -14.72
CA TYR A 177 6.41 1.06 -16.11
C TYR A 177 5.11 1.10 -16.92
N SER A 178 5.01 2.05 -17.84
CA SER A 178 3.90 2.11 -18.80
C SER A 178 4.16 1.09 -19.91
N ASP A 179 3.35 0.02 -19.95
CA ASP A 179 3.47 -1.03 -20.97
C ASP A 179 3.16 -0.51 -22.39
N ILE A 180 2.34 0.53 -22.48
CA ILE A 180 1.96 1.20 -23.73
C ILE A 180 3.13 2.04 -24.24
N GLU A 181 3.65 2.94 -23.39
CA GLU A 181 4.73 3.86 -23.73
C GLU A 181 6.13 3.21 -23.66
N ARG A 182 6.20 1.99 -23.11
CA ARG A 182 7.41 1.20 -22.88
C ARG A 182 8.50 1.93 -22.08
N LYS A 183 8.10 2.82 -21.18
CA LYS A 183 8.99 3.64 -20.34
C LYS A 183 8.45 3.80 -18.93
N ASN A 184 9.30 4.21 -18.00
CA ASN A 184 8.86 4.58 -16.66
C ASN A 184 8.23 5.97 -16.68
N GLU A 185 7.07 6.10 -16.05
CA GLU A 185 6.36 7.36 -15.81
C GLU A 185 6.38 7.71 -14.33
N SER A 186 6.69 8.96 -14.02
CA SER A 186 6.79 9.42 -12.63
C SER A 186 5.41 9.51 -11.97
N MET A 187 5.38 9.23 -10.66
CA MET A 187 4.18 9.36 -9.84
C MET A 187 4.41 10.37 -8.72
N ASN A 188 3.49 11.32 -8.61
CA ASN A 188 3.37 12.16 -7.43
C ASN A 188 2.40 11.49 -6.46
N LEU A 189 2.93 10.92 -5.37
CA LEU A 189 2.11 10.24 -4.36
C LEU A 189 1.13 11.21 -3.66
N LEU A 190 1.46 12.50 -3.58
CA LEU A 190 0.61 13.56 -3.02
C LEU A 190 -0.28 14.26 -4.07
N SER A 191 -0.55 13.62 -5.20
CA SER A 191 -1.41 14.18 -6.24
C SER A 191 -2.88 14.30 -5.82
N GLY A 192 -3.29 13.55 -4.79
CA GLY A 192 -4.70 13.38 -4.41
C GLY A 192 -5.47 12.44 -5.33
N GLU A 193 -4.85 11.90 -6.38
CA GLU A 193 -5.46 10.90 -7.25
C GLU A 193 -5.25 9.48 -6.70
N PRO A 194 -6.18 8.53 -6.94
CA PRO A 194 -6.02 7.18 -6.42
C PRO A 194 -4.88 6.39 -7.07
N ILE A 195 -4.12 5.70 -6.22
CA ILE A 195 -2.93 4.93 -6.55
C ILE A 195 -3.22 3.47 -6.24
N GLN A 196 -3.02 2.60 -7.22
CA GLN A 196 -3.00 1.15 -7.02
C GLN A 196 -1.60 0.72 -6.60
N VAL A 197 -1.51 -0.16 -5.61
CA VAL A 197 -0.27 -0.75 -5.12
C VAL A 197 -0.42 -2.26 -5.09
N TRP A 198 0.52 -2.96 -5.71
CA TRP A 198 0.62 -4.42 -5.66
C TRP A 198 1.90 -4.82 -4.95
N VAL A 199 1.80 -5.75 -4.02
CA VAL A 199 2.93 -6.38 -3.37
C VAL A 199 2.78 -7.90 -3.55
N ASP A 200 3.68 -8.50 -4.31
CA ASP A 200 3.72 -9.94 -4.56
C ASP A 200 5.00 -10.51 -3.94
N TYR A 201 4.86 -11.39 -2.97
CA TYR A 201 5.93 -12.24 -2.48
C TYR A 201 5.84 -13.63 -3.10
N GLU A 202 6.95 -14.11 -3.64
CA GLU A 202 7.06 -15.45 -4.23
C GLU A 202 8.44 -16.05 -3.91
N GLY A 203 8.44 -17.13 -3.14
CA GLY A 203 9.63 -17.87 -2.73
C GLY A 203 10.54 -17.03 -1.84
N THR A 204 11.40 -16.24 -2.47
CA THR A 204 12.43 -15.39 -1.83
C THR A 204 12.52 -14.01 -2.49
N VAL A 205 11.47 -13.57 -3.17
CA VAL A 205 11.46 -12.29 -3.90
C VAL A 205 10.18 -11.54 -3.57
N LEU A 206 10.33 -10.28 -3.20
CA LEU A 206 9.23 -9.33 -3.04
C LEU A 206 9.22 -8.37 -4.22
N ASN A 207 8.12 -8.36 -4.96
CA ASN A 207 7.88 -7.45 -6.06
C ASN A 207 6.87 -6.40 -5.65
N VAL A 208 7.19 -5.12 -5.86
CA VAL A 208 6.28 -4.01 -5.62
C VAL A 208 6.02 -3.28 -6.93
N SER A 209 4.75 -3.06 -7.25
CA SER A 209 4.32 -2.23 -8.38
C SER A 209 3.37 -1.16 -7.87
N ILE A 210 3.44 0.03 -8.45
CA ILE A 210 2.41 1.07 -8.28
C ILE A 210 1.90 1.51 -9.65
N ALA A 211 0.68 2.04 -9.74
CA ALA A 211 0.17 2.69 -10.95
C ALA A 211 -1.05 3.59 -10.64
N PRO A 212 -1.38 4.57 -11.49
CA PRO A 212 -2.67 5.27 -11.40
C PRO A 212 -3.87 4.32 -11.52
N LEU A 213 -5.03 4.69 -10.94
CA LEU A 213 -6.21 3.82 -10.89
C LEU A 213 -6.69 3.22 -12.22
N LYS A 214 -6.54 3.96 -13.33
CA LYS A 214 -7.00 3.51 -14.66
C LYS A 214 -5.95 2.69 -15.42
N VAL A 215 -4.79 2.47 -14.83
CA VAL A 215 -3.68 1.71 -15.42
C VAL A 215 -3.69 0.31 -14.83
N LYS A 216 -3.59 -0.72 -15.68
CA LYS A 216 -3.48 -2.11 -15.20
C LYS A 216 -2.15 -2.32 -14.48
N LYS A 217 -2.03 -3.37 -13.67
CA LYS A 217 -0.77 -3.77 -13.04
C LYS A 217 0.37 -3.79 -14.08
N PRO A 218 1.42 -2.97 -13.92
CA PRO A 218 2.56 -2.94 -14.83
C PRO A 218 3.20 -4.31 -15.02
N SER A 219 3.62 -4.64 -16.25
CA SER A 219 4.33 -5.91 -16.51
C SER A 219 5.71 -6.01 -15.84
N ARG A 220 6.29 -4.86 -15.46
CA ARG A 220 7.56 -4.75 -14.74
C ARG A 220 7.31 -4.13 -13.37
N PRO A 221 7.72 -4.78 -12.28
CA PRO A 221 7.59 -4.17 -10.97
C PRO A 221 8.54 -2.98 -10.83
N LEU A 222 8.13 -2.02 -9.99
CA LEU A 222 8.96 -0.88 -9.62
C LEU A 222 10.17 -1.36 -8.80
N LEU A 223 9.92 -2.29 -7.86
CA LEU A 223 10.93 -2.94 -7.04
C LEU A 223 10.85 -4.44 -7.20
N SER A 224 12.00 -5.09 -7.29
CA SER A 224 12.13 -6.53 -7.15
C SER A 224 13.32 -6.78 -6.23
N HIS A 225 13.05 -7.24 -5.01
CA HIS A 225 14.05 -7.36 -3.97
C HIS A 225 14.13 -8.79 -3.45
N PRO A 226 15.31 -9.43 -3.45
CA PRO A 226 15.51 -10.70 -2.78
C PRO A 226 15.31 -10.54 -1.27
N ILE A 227 14.39 -11.31 -0.70
CA ILE A 227 14.06 -11.22 0.72
C ILE A 227 13.52 -12.56 1.21
N SER A 228 13.81 -12.92 2.45
CA SER A 228 13.38 -14.17 3.06
C SER A 228 12.51 -13.86 4.28
N LEU A 229 11.23 -14.26 4.24
CA LEU A 229 10.34 -14.05 5.39
C LEU A 229 10.82 -14.81 6.62
N SER A 230 11.48 -15.97 6.47
CA SER A 230 12.01 -16.72 7.62
C SER A 230 13.14 -15.99 8.34
N ASP A 231 13.86 -15.12 7.65
CA ASP A 231 14.97 -14.35 8.22
C ASP A 231 14.43 -13.15 9.01
N ILE A 232 13.29 -12.58 8.57
CA ILE A 232 12.62 -11.46 9.23
C ILE A 232 11.79 -11.95 10.42
N PHE A 233 11.12 -13.10 10.27
CA PHE A 233 10.17 -13.67 11.23
C PHE A 233 10.60 -15.07 11.71
N PRO A 234 11.78 -15.20 12.37
CA PRO A 234 12.30 -16.50 12.76
C PRO A 234 11.41 -17.17 13.81
N ASN A 235 10.96 -18.39 13.53
CA ASN A 235 10.07 -19.19 14.40
C ASN A 235 8.69 -18.55 14.69
N ILE A 236 8.26 -17.60 13.88
CA ILE A 236 6.95 -16.96 14.00
C ILE A 236 6.05 -17.50 12.88
N SER A 237 5.02 -18.25 13.25
CA SER A 237 4.08 -18.85 12.29
C SER A 237 2.83 -18.01 12.05
N LYS A 238 2.50 -17.08 12.95
CA LYS A 238 1.32 -16.23 12.87
C LYS A 238 1.74 -14.78 12.69
N LEU A 239 1.35 -14.21 11.57
CA LEU A 239 1.62 -12.84 11.20
C LEU A 239 0.32 -12.10 10.95
N TYR A 240 0.37 -10.78 11.05
CA TYR A 240 -0.71 -9.87 10.71
C TYR A 240 -0.27 -8.99 9.56
N VAL A 241 -1.24 -8.61 8.74
CA VAL A 241 -1.05 -7.69 7.63
C VAL A 241 -1.98 -6.50 7.80
N GLY A 242 -1.51 -5.33 7.41
CA GLY A 242 -2.25 -4.11 7.59
C GLY A 242 -1.55 -2.91 7.00
N PHE A 243 -1.94 -1.75 7.48
CA PHE A 243 -1.40 -0.47 7.10
C PHE A 243 -0.99 0.31 8.33
N SER A 244 0.14 0.99 8.22
CA SER A 244 0.50 2.10 9.10
C SER A 244 0.59 3.38 8.30
N ALA A 245 0.46 4.50 8.99
CA ALA A 245 0.56 5.80 8.38
C ALA A 245 0.95 6.82 9.45
N SER A 246 1.57 7.91 9.04
CA SER A 246 1.86 8.99 9.97
C SER A 246 1.87 10.36 9.34
N THR A 247 1.79 11.37 10.22
CA THR A 247 2.02 12.76 9.89
C THR A 247 3.09 13.36 10.79
N GLY A 248 3.48 14.60 10.54
CA GLY A 248 4.47 15.32 11.31
C GLY A 248 4.23 16.81 11.19
N ASN A 249 5.27 17.58 10.87
CA ASN A 249 5.05 18.98 10.47
C ASN A 249 4.42 19.08 9.09
N ALA A 250 4.80 18.17 8.19
CA ALA A 250 4.10 17.92 6.95
C ALA A 250 2.93 16.95 7.22
N VAL A 251 1.79 17.22 6.61
CA VAL A 251 0.53 16.54 6.91
C VAL A 251 -0.27 16.25 5.64
N SER A 252 -0.90 15.10 5.58
CA SER A 252 -1.84 14.71 4.52
C SER A 252 -2.97 13.88 5.11
N ASP A 253 -4.14 13.94 4.49
CA ASP A 253 -5.14 12.90 4.71
C ASP A 253 -4.72 11.65 3.93
N GLN A 254 -4.70 10.51 4.60
CA GLN A 254 -4.16 9.27 4.06
C GLN A 254 -5.23 8.18 4.14
N TYR A 255 -5.70 7.74 2.98
CA TYR A 255 -6.86 6.85 2.86
C TYR A 255 -6.51 5.54 2.19
N ILE A 256 -7.19 4.47 2.60
CA ILE A 256 -7.33 3.21 1.86
C ILE A 256 -8.77 3.12 1.38
N MET A 257 -8.96 2.94 0.08
CA MET A 257 -10.28 2.89 -0.56
C MET A 257 -10.75 1.46 -0.80
N TRP A 258 -9.80 0.54 -0.96
CA TRP A 258 -10.05 -0.86 -1.31
C TRP A 258 -8.82 -1.70 -1.00
N TRP A 259 -9.01 -2.92 -0.54
CA TRP A 259 -7.90 -3.82 -0.20
C TRP A 259 -8.26 -5.29 -0.42
N SER A 260 -7.39 -6.04 -1.09
CA SER A 260 -7.49 -7.48 -1.29
C SER A 260 -6.16 -8.13 -0.95
N PHE A 261 -6.24 -9.30 -0.31
CA PHE A 261 -5.09 -10.09 0.10
C PHE A 261 -5.33 -11.56 -0.19
N SER A 262 -4.27 -12.28 -0.53
CA SER A 262 -4.26 -13.73 -0.59
C SER A 262 -2.90 -14.31 -0.22
N THR A 263 -2.88 -15.44 0.49
CA THR A 263 -1.68 -16.27 0.69
C THR A 263 -1.32 -17.09 -0.56
N ASP A 264 -2.18 -17.09 -1.59
CA ASP A 264 -1.90 -17.67 -2.90
C ASP A 264 -2.07 -16.61 -4.00
N ARG A 265 -1.01 -16.38 -4.78
CA ARG A 265 -0.98 -15.40 -5.86
C ARG A 265 -2.07 -15.64 -6.91
N GLY A 266 -2.47 -16.90 -7.13
CA GLY A 266 -3.45 -17.27 -8.15
C GLY A 266 -4.88 -16.83 -7.87
N SER A 267 -5.20 -16.48 -6.62
CA SER A 267 -6.58 -16.29 -6.17
C SER A 267 -6.92 -14.86 -5.75
N LEU A 268 -5.99 -13.91 -5.91
CA LEU A 268 -6.21 -12.52 -5.54
C LEU A 268 -7.41 -11.93 -6.31
N GLN A 269 -8.43 -11.48 -5.57
CA GLN A 269 -9.59 -10.83 -6.17
C GLN A 269 -9.19 -9.57 -6.92
N ARG A 270 -9.70 -9.40 -8.13
CA ARG A 270 -9.43 -8.24 -8.97
C ARG A 270 -10.31 -7.08 -8.57
N LEU A 271 -9.73 -5.88 -8.55
CA LEU A 271 -10.45 -4.64 -8.35
C LEU A 271 -11.44 -4.40 -9.49
N ASP A 272 -12.70 -4.14 -9.12
CA ASP A 272 -13.69 -3.53 -10.01
C ASP A 272 -13.75 -2.03 -9.73
N THR A 273 -13.09 -1.24 -10.59
CA THR A 273 -12.97 0.21 -10.39
C THR A 273 -14.32 0.94 -10.48
N SER A 274 -15.36 0.32 -11.04
CA SER A 274 -16.70 0.89 -11.10
C SER A 274 -17.42 0.93 -9.74
N ARG A 275 -16.93 0.14 -8.77
CA ARG A 275 -17.49 0.02 -7.42
C ARG A 275 -16.77 0.87 -6.38
N LEU A 276 -15.67 1.54 -6.75
CA LEU A 276 -14.94 2.41 -5.82
C LEU A 276 -15.75 3.65 -5.48
N VAL A 277 -15.85 3.93 -4.18
CA VAL A 277 -16.56 5.10 -3.66
C VAL A 277 -15.71 6.37 -3.85
N GLU A 278 -16.34 7.51 -4.10
CA GLU A 278 -15.64 8.79 -4.18
C GLU A 278 -15.14 9.26 -2.79
N LEU A 279 -13.99 9.93 -2.77
CA LEU A 279 -13.45 10.52 -1.55
C LEU A 279 -14.40 11.58 -0.96
N PRO A 280 -14.42 11.74 0.38
CA PRO A 280 -15.30 12.71 1.05
C PRO A 280 -14.98 14.18 0.71
N TYR A 281 -13.87 14.45 0.01
CA TYR A 281 -13.51 15.80 -0.44
C TYR A 281 -13.14 15.79 -1.93
N PRO A 282 -13.58 16.78 -2.72
CA PRO A 282 -13.19 16.88 -4.11
C PRO A 282 -11.67 17.05 -4.21
N THR A 283 -11.03 16.11 -4.91
CA THR A 283 -9.63 16.25 -5.34
C THR A 283 -9.55 17.53 -6.17
N GLY A 284 -8.54 18.35 -5.90
CA GLY A 284 -8.44 19.72 -6.40
C GLY A 284 -8.37 19.82 -7.92
N THR A 285 -9.52 19.75 -8.58
CA THR A 285 -9.84 20.54 -9.76
C THR A 285 -11.14 21.24 -9.44
N ASP A 286 -11.07 22.57 -9.29
CA ASP A 286 -12.27 23.40 -9.20
C ASP A 286 -13.08 23.19 -10.48
N LYS A 287 -13.99 22.22 -10.48
CA LYS A 287 -15.00 22.02 -11.54
C LYS A 287 -15.75 23.34 -11.79
N LYS A 288 -15.80 24.22 -10.79
CA LYS A 288 -16.27 25.61 -10.88
C LYS A 288 -15.44 26.48 -11.82
N LEU A 289 -14.11 26.42 -11.79
CA LEU A 289 -13.23 27.19 -12.69
C LEU A 289 -13.35 26.68 -14.14
N LEU A 290 -13.39 25.36 -14.34
CA LEU A 290 -13.61 24.79 -15.67
C LEU A 290 -14.99 25.17 -16.25
N ALA A 291 -16.04 25.12 -15.42
CA ALA A 291 -17.37 25.57 -15.81
C ALA A 291 -17.40 27.07 -16.13
N LEU A 292 -16.68 27.90 -15.36
CA LEU A 292 -16.56 29.34 -15.61
C LEU A 292 -15.88 29.62 -16.96
N PHE A 293 -14.82 28.88 -17.29
CA PHE A 293 -14.14 29.00 -18.58
C PHE A 293 -15.04 28.58 -19.74
N ILE A 294 -15.79 27.48 -19.62
CA ILE A 294 -16.73 27.03 -20.65
C ILE A 294 -17.82 28.09 -20.88
N ILE A 295 -18.37 28.67 -19.81
CA ILE A 295 -19.36 29.75 -19.89
C ILE A 295 -18.76 30.99 -20.54
N LEU A 296 -17.54 31.40 -20.15
CA LEU A 296 -16.87 32.56 -20.71
C LEU A 296 -16.60 32.41 -22.21
N PHE A 297 -16.10 31.24 -22.64
CA PHE A 297 -15.87 30.95 -24.06
C PHE A 297 -17.18 30.87 -24.85
N GLY A 298 -18.25 30.32 -24.26
CA GLY A 298 -19.58 30.32 -24.86
C GLY A 298 -20.13 31.74 -25.09
N CYS A 299 -20.02 32.61 -24.08
CA CYS A 299 -20.43 34.01 -24.19
C CYS A 299 -19.60 34.78 -25.23
N LEU A 300 -18.29 34.56 -25.26
CA LEU A 300 -17.41 35.22 -26.23
C LEU A 300 -17.75 34.82 -27.68
N ALA A 301 -18.04 33.54 -27.92
CA ALA A 301 -18.46 33.06 -29.23
C ALA A 301 -19.77 33.73 -29.71
N ILE A 302 -20.75 33.88 -28.81
CA ILE A 302 -22.02 34.57 -29.12
C ILE A 302 -21.80 36.03 -29.50
N VAL A 303 -20.94 36.76 -28.76
CA VAL A 303 -20.62 38.16 -29.05
C VAL A 303 -19.92 38.30 -30.40
N VAL A 304 -18.95 37.43 -30.70
CA VAL A 304 -18.25 37.45 -31.98
C VAL A 304 -19.21 37.15 -33.14
N SER A 305 -20.10 36.18 -32.99
CA SER A 305 -21.13 35.89 -34.00
C SER A 305 -22.10 37.07 -34.21
N ALA A 306 -22.43 37.83 -33.17
CA ALA A 306 -23.29 39.00 -33.27
C ALA A 306 -22.61 40.22 -33.92
N ILE A 307 -21.27 40.33 -33.84
CA ILE A 307 -20.49 41.40 -34.48
C ILE A 307 -20.23 41.09 -35.97
N LEU A 308 -20.16 39.80 -36.33
CA LEU A 308 -19.90 39.33 -37.69
C LEU A 308 -21.17 39.15 -38.55
N ALA A 309 -22.37 39.29 -37.96
CA ALA A 309 -23.67 39.25 -38.61
C ALA A 309 -24.17 40.67 -38.94
#